data_AF-A0A815KPN3-F1
#
_entry.id   AF-A0A815KPN3-F1
#
_cell.length_a   1.000
_cell.length_b   1.000
_cell.length_c   1.000
_cell.angle_alpha   90.00
_cell.angle_beta   90.00
_cell.angle_gamma   90.00
#
_symmetry.space_group_name_H-M   'P 1'
#
loop_
_entity.id
_entity.type
_entity.pdbx_description
1 polymer ?
#
loop_
_entity_poly.entity_id
_entity_poly.type
_entity_poly.pdbx_seq_one_letter_code
_entity_poly.pdbx_strand_id
1 'polypeptide(L)'
;LVTPLDLVKCNVQNNPEIFPTSVTSGLKQIYNGREEIVKKLGLSDGGGLRSIVKGWGPTFVGYSIQGAGKYGFYEYFKYKYSNWIQNDKYRDLINAGASATAEIIADIGLCPLEAVKVRIQTSSFANGLSDGLPKFYAENGLRGLYAGLIPLWCRQVPYTVTKFVAFERIAEELYKLSPRKKDEMNKLEQMSIIFTSGYIAGIFCAIISNPADVMVSKINQLNMNGNILEKIRVIYSGTGEKRGIGFAGLWKGLGTRIIMIGTLTALQWFLYGGFKVIVGLPTPGGEH
;
A
#
# COMPACT_ATOMS: atom_id res chain seq x y z
N LEU A 1 0.91 -11.00 -6.13
CA LEU A 1 -0.44 -11.42 -5.69
C LEU A 1 -1.52 -10.38 -5.99
N VAL A 2 -1.28 -9.07 -5.80
CA VAL A 2 -2.31 -8.03 -5.95
C VAL A 2 -2.50 -7.53 -7.40
N THR A 3 -1.52 -7.76 -8.29
CA THR A 3 -1.52 -7.27 -9.68
C THR A 3 -2.82 -7.51 -10.47
N PRO A 4 -3.47 -8.69 -10.40
CA PRO A 4 -4.75 -8.89 -11.11
C PRO A 4 -5.88 -8.01 -10.58
N LEU A 5 -5.94 -7.80 -9.27
CA LEU A 5 -6.95 -6.94 -8.66
C LEU A 5 -6.71 -5.47 -9.03
N ASP A 6 -5.45 -5.05 -9.04
CA ASP A 6 -5.06 -3.69 -9.43
C ASP A 6 -5.36 -3.42 -10.90
N LEU A 7 -5.10 -4.38 -11.79
CA LEU A 7 -5.40 -4.28 -13.22
C LEU A 7 -6.88 -3.97 -13.45
N VAL A 8 -7.80 -4.68 -12.77
CA VAL A 8 -9.24 -4.42 -12.90
C VAL A 8 -9.62 -3.07 -12.30
N LYS A 9 -9.13 -2.75 -11.10
CA LYS A 9 -9.44 -1.47 -10.44
C LYS A 9 -9.00 -0.27 -11.27
N CYS A 10 -7.77 -0.27 -11.78
CA CYS A 10 -7.26 0.81 -12.62
C CYS A 10 -8.08 0.97 -13.90
N ASN A 11 -8.55 -0.12 -14.51
CA ASN A 11 -9.37 -0.05 -15.71
C ASN A 11 -10.80 0.40 -15.46
N VAL A 12 -11.42 0.01 -14.34
CA VAL A 12 -12.73 0.54 -13.95
C VAL A 12 -12.67 2.06 -13.74
N GLN A 13 -11.56 2.58 -13.22
CA GLN A 13 -11.36 4.01 -13.03
C GLN A 13 -11.07 4.79 -14.32
N ASN A 14 -10.26 4.23 -15.23
CA ASN A 14 -9.82 4.93 -16.44
C ASN A 14 -10.67 4.63 -17.68
N ASN A 15 -11.37 3.49 -17.70
CA ASN A 15 -12.15 2.99 -18.84
C ASN A 15 -13.51 2.41 -18.36
N PRO A 16 -14.36 3.20 -17.66
CA PRO A 16 -15.58 2.70 -17.03
C PRO A 16 -16.62 2.14 -18.01
N GLU A 17 -16.59 2.56 -19.27
CA GLU A 17 -17.53 2.11 -20.30
C GLU A 17 -17.25 0.67 -20.78
N ILE A 18 -16.00 0.22 -20.66
CA ILE A 18 -15.53 -1.07 -21.20
C ILE A 18 -15.47 -2.14 -20.09
N PHE A 19 -15.24 -1.73 -18.84
CA PHE A 19 -15.00 -2.63 -17.72
C PHE A 19 -16.15 -2.63 -16.70
N PRO A 20 -16.58 -3.81 -16.23
CA PRO A 20 -17.63 -3.92 -15.22
C PRO A 20 -17.12 -3.41 -13.86
N THR A 21 -18.01 -2.81 -13.07
CA THR A 21 -17.67 -2.28 -11.73
C THR A 21 -17.23 -3.36 -10.74
N SER A 22 -17.61 -4.62 -10.98
CA SER A 22 -17.24 -5.76 -10.13
C SER A 22 -15.89 -6.36 -10.49
N VAL A 23 -15.00 -6.51 -9.50
CA VAL A 23 -13.64 -7.03 -9.67
C VAL A 23 -13.62 -8.47 -10.20
N THR A 24 -14.52 -9.33 -9.70
CA THR A 24 -14.60 -10.74 -10.14
C THR A 24 -15.09 -10.85 -11.58
N SER A 25 -16.05 -10.02 -11.97
CA SER A 25 -16.53 -9.93 -13.35
C SER A 25 -15.44 -9.42 -14.28
N GLY A 26 -14.71 -8.37 -13.88
CA GLY A 26 -13.61 -7.80 -14.66
C GLY A 26 -12.48 -8.82 -14.88
N LEU A 27 -12.08 -9.56 -13.84
CA LEU A 27 -11.09 -10.64 -13.97
C LEU A 27 -11.56 -11.72 -14.93
N LYS A 28 -12.82 -12.15 -14.83
CA LYS A 28 -13.39 -13.18 -15.70
C LYS A 28 -13.45 -12.71 -17.15
N GLN A 29 -13.79 -11.44 -17.41
CA GLN A 29 -13.84 -10.89 -18.77
C GLN A 29 -12.46 -10.71 -19.40
N ILE A 30 -11.43 -10.32 -18.62
CA ILE A 30 -10.04 -10.28 -19.09
C ILE A 30 -9.55 -11.70 -19.39
N TYR A 31 -9.82 -12.65 -18.49
CA TYR A 31 -9.43 -14.05 -18.66
C TYR A 31 -10.09 -14.68 -19.88
N ASN A 32 -11.39 -14.44 -20.07
CA ASN A 32 -12.18 -14.96 -21.19
C ASN A 32 -11.91 -14.24 -22.52
N GLY A 33 -11.12 -13.16 -22.53
CA GLY A 33 -10.74 -12.53 -23.78
C GLY A 33 -11.81 -11.66 -24.43
N ARG A 34 -12.63 -10.94 -23.66
CA ARG A 34 -13.64 -10.03 -24.24
C ARG A 34 -12.98 -9.08 -25.24
N GLU A 35 -13.44 -9.10 -26.49
CA GLU A 35 -12.76 -8.47 -27.63
C GLU A 35 -12.44 -6.97 -27.40
N GLU A 36 -13.39 -6.21 -26.88
CA GLU A 36 -13.19 -4.79 -26.54
C GLU A 36 -12.09 -4.59 -25.49
N ILE A 37 -12.02 -5.46 -24.48
CA ILE A 37 -11.01 -5.41 -23.41
C ILE A 37 -9.64 -5.81 -23.98
N VAL A 38 -9.58 -6.89 -24.76
CA VAL A 38 -8.37 -7.38 -25.42
C VAL A 38 -7.78 -6.31 -26.32
N LYS A 39 -8.61 -5.67 -27.16
CA LYS A 39 -8.20 -4.59 -28.05
C LYS A 39 -7.74 -3.37 -27.27
N LYS A 40 -8.50 -2.94 -26.24
CA LYS A 40 -8.16 -1.79 -25.41
C LYS A 40 -6.84 -1.96 -24.67
N LEU A 41 -6.61 -3.17 -24.16
CA LEU A 41 -5.39 -3.53 -23.45
C LEU A 41 -4.27 -4.00 -24.36
N GLY A 42 -4.48 -4.15 -25.68
CA GLY A 42 -3.46 -4.67 -26.59
C GLY A 42 -2.94 -6.06 -26.18
N LEU A 43 -3.84 -6.94 -25.75
CA LEU A 43 -3.48 -8.29 -25.32
C LEU A 43 -3.33 -9.20 -26.55
N SER A 44 -2.11 -9.60 -26.87
CA SER A 44 -1.81 -10.43 -28.04
C SER A 44 -2.41 -11.84 -27.97
N ASP A 45 -2.64 -12.35 -26.76
CA ASP A 45 -3.05 -13.75 -26.52
C ASP A 45 -4.57 -13.93 -26.48
N GLY A 46 -5.37 -12.88 -26.69
CA GLY A 46 -6.83 -12.97 -26.67
C GLY A 46 -7.42 -13.41 -25.33
N GLY A 47 -6.69 -13.34 -24.21
CA GLY A 47 -7.16 -13.74 -22.88
C GLY A 47 -6.13 -14.48 -22.02
N GLY A 48 -6.59 -15.21 -21.00
CA GLY A 48 -5.77 -16.12 -20.19
C GLY A 48 -5.02 -15.53 -18.98
N LEU A 49 -4.23 -16.38 -18.33
CA LEU A 49 -3.51 -16.04 -17.09
C LEU A 49 -2.47 -14.93 -17.27
N ARG A 50 -1.82 -14.86 -18.44
CA ARG A 50 -0.85 -13.79 -18.76
C ARG A 50 -1.53 -12.43 -18.87
N SER A 51 -2.76 -12.39 -19.39
CA SER A 51 -3.54 -11.17 -19.54
C SER A 51 -3.95 -10.55 -18.21
N ILE A 52 -4.30 -11.38 -17.20
CA ILE A 52 -4.67 -10.87 -15.87
C ILE A 52 -3.47 -10.40 -15.03
N VAL A 53 -2.23 -10.76 -15.40
CA VAL A 53 -1.01 -10.28 -14.72
C VAL A 53 -0.32 -9.14 -15.48
N LYS A 54 -1.01 -8.51 -16.43
CA LYS A 54 -0.46 -7.36 -17.16
C LYS A 54 -0.03 -6.25 -16.19
N GLY A 55 1.19 -5.74 -16.37
CA GLY A 55 1.80 -4.76 -15.48
C GLY A 55 2.48 -5.36 -14.24
N TRP A 56 2.68 -6.68 -14.18
CA TRP A 56 3.40 -7.33 -13.09
C TRP A 56 4.87 -6.85 -12.98
N GLY A 57 5.58 -6.71 -14.10
CA GLY A 57 6.98 -6.23 -14.12
C GLY A 57 7.21 -4.90 -13.39
N PRO A 58 6.55 -3.79 -13.80
CA PRO A 58 6.71 -2.51 -13.11
C PRO A 58 6.20 -2.56 -11.66
N THR A 59 5.18 -3.36 -11.37
CA THR A 59 4.69 -3.58 -9.99
C THR A 59 5.76 -4.22 -9.13
N PHE A 60 6.35 -5.33 -9.58
CA PHE A 60 7.37 -6.07 -8.86
C PHE A 60 8.59 -5.20 -8.58
N VAL A 61 9.18 -4.61 -9.63
CA VAL A 61 10.37 -3.76 -9.49
C VAL A 61 10.08 -2.54 -8.61
N GLY A 62 8.92 -1.89 -8.81
CA GLY A 62 8.54 -0.69 -8.06
C GLY A 62 8.41 -0.95 -6.57
N TYR A 63 7.60 -1.94 -6.18
CA TYR A 63 7.40 -2.26 -4.77
C TYR A 63 8.64 -2.89 -4.12
N SER A 64 9.52 -3.54 -4.89
CA SER A 64 10.83 -3.99 -4.39
C SER A 64 11.73 -2.81 -4.05
N ILE A 65 11.84 -1.81 -4.93
CA ILE A 65 12.62 -0.58 -4.67
C ILE A 65 12.02 0.19 -3.50
N GLN A 66 10.69 0.35 -3.48
CA GLN A 66 10.00 1.02 -2.39
C GLN A 66 10.25 0.30 -1.06
N GLY A 67 10.11 -1.03 -1.01
CA GLY A 67 10.36 -1.82 0.18
C GLY A 67 11.81 -1.72 0.68
N ALA A 68 12.78 -1.86 -0.22
CA ALA A 68 14.19 -1.72 0.11
C ALA A 68 14.52 -0.33 0.68
N GLY A 69 14.04 0.73 0.02
CA GLY A 69 14.21 2.10 0.48
C GLY A 69 13.52 2.35 1.82
N LYS A 70 12.26 1.98 1.95
CA LYS A 70 11.44 2.17 3.15
C LYS A 70 12.10 1.56 4.39
N TYR A 71 12.47 0.28 4.34
CA TYR A 71 13.02 -0.41 5.50
C TYR A 71 14.51 -0.07 5.71
N GLY A 72 15.30 0.03 4.63
CA GLY A 72 16.72 0.38 4.72
C GLY A 72 16.96 1.80 5.21
N PHE A 73 16.30 2.79 4.63
CA PHE A 73 16.41 4.17 5.08
C PHE A 73 15.77 4.39 6.44
N TYR A 74 14.73 3.65 6.81
CA TYR A 74 14.15 3.74 8.15
C TYR A 74 15.19 3.44 9.22
N GLU A 75 15.97 2.37 9.10
CA GLU A 75 17.03 2.05 10.07
C GLU A 75 18.11 3.12 10.12
N TYR A 76 18.55 3.60 8.96
CA TYR A 76 19.55 4.67 8.87
C TYR A 76 19.07 5.97 9.55
N PHE A 77 17.85 6.41 9.25
CA PHE A 77 17.30 7.63 9.84
C PHE A 77 16.92 7.44 11.30
N LYS A 78 16.41 6.28 11.71
CA LYS A 78 16.14 5.95 13.11
C LYS A 78 17.42 6.07 13.92
N TYR A 79 18.51 5.43 13.49
CA TYR A 79 19.81 5.54 14.15
C TYR A 79 20.30 6.98 14.23
N LYS A 80 20.26 7.71 13.11
CA LYS A 80 20.72 9.10 13.04
C LYS A 80 19.92 10.04 13.95
N TYR A 81 18.59 9.94 13.94
CA TYR A 81 17.72 10.79 14.74
C TYR A 81 17.75 10.43 16.22
N SER A 82 17.86 9.13 16.56
CA SER A 82 18.09 8.69 17.95
C SER A 82 19.38 9.27 18.53
N ASN A 83 20.48 9.27 17.75
CA ASN A 83 21.77 9.82 18.19
C ASN A 83 21.76 11.35 18.35
N TRP A 84 20.85 12.05 17.66
CA TRP A 84 20.74 13.51 17.76
C TRP A 84 19.84 13.96 18.91
N ILE A 85 18.71 13.29 19.12
CA ILE A 85 17.69 13.71 20.09
C ILE A 85 17.95 13.09 21.48
N GLN A 86 18.66 11.95 21.55
CA GLN A 86 19.11 11.24 22.77
C GLN A 86 18.13 11.31 23.95
N ASN A 87 16.83 11.13 23.65
CA ASN A 87 15.78 11.27 24.63
C ASN A 87 14.61 10.35 24.28
N ASP A 88 14.37 9.38 25.16
CA ASP A 88 13.37 8.34 24.98
C ASP A 88 11.94 8.88 24.92
N LYS A 89 11.69 10.07 25.50
CA LYS A 89 10.38 10.73 25.43
C LYS A 89 9.98 11.06 23.98
N TYR A 90 10.95 11.22 23.09
CA TYR A 90 10.71 11.54 21.67
C TYR A 90 10.81 10.32 20.76
N ARG A 91 10.88 9.08 21.29
CA ARG A 91 11.06 7.86 20.48
C ARG A 91 9.99 7.68 19.40
N ASP A 92 8.73 7.98 19.70
CA ASP A 92 7.65 7.92 18.71
C ASP A 92 7.81 8.97 17.60
N LEU A 93 8.23 10.18 17.96
CA LEU A 93 8.50 11.26 17.01
C LEU A 93 9.73 10.96 16.16
N ILE A 94 10.75 10.33 16.73
CA ILE A 94 11.94 9.83 16.03
C ILE A 94 11.53 8.76 15.02
N ASN A 95 10.74 7.77 15.45
CA ASN A 95 10.23 6.71 14.59
C ASN A 95 9.32 7.25 13.48
N ALA A 96 8.45 8.22 13.79
CA ALA A 96 7.60 8.90 12.83
C ALA A 96 8.43 9.69 11.81
N GLY A 97 9.39 10.48 12.27
CA GLY A 97 10.30 11.24 11.42
C GLY A 97 11.13 10.34 10.51
N ALA A 98 11.73 9.29 11.07
CA ALA A 98 12.56 8.33 10.33
C ALA A 98 11.76 7.60 9.25
N SER A 99 10.55 7.13 9.59
CA SER A 99 9.68 6.44 8.64
C SER A 99 9.13 7.37 7.55
N ALA A 100 8.81 8.62 7.89
CA ALA A 100 8.39 9.62 6.91
C ALA A 100 9.50 9.95 5.90
N THR A 101 10.73 10.23 6.38
CA THR A 101 11.85 10.53 5.47
C THR A 101 12.26 9.32 4.63
N ALA A 102 12.18 8.12 5.19
CA ALA A 102 12.43 6.89 4.44
C ALA A 102 11.40 6.69 3.31
N GLU A 103 10.12 6.89 3.58
CA GLU A 103 9.06 6.73 2.58
C GLU A 103 9.16 7.79 1.48
N ILE A 104 9.45 9.04 1.82
CA ILE A 104 9.62 10.13 0.84
C ILE A 104 10.69 9.77 -0.19
N ILE A 105 11.83 9.26 0.25
CA ILE A 105 12.94 8.87 -0.64
C ILE A 105 12.59 7.61 -1.42
N ALA A 106 11.97 6.61 -0.77
CA ALA A 106 11.55 5.38 -1.42
C ALA A 106 10.54 5.64 -2.56
N ASP A 107 9.63 6.58 -2.37
CA ASP A 107 8.60 6.93 -3.34
C ASP A 107 9.16 7.65 -4.58
N ILE A 108 10.35 8.27 -4.51
CA ILE A 108 11.05 8.80 -5.70
C ILE A 108 11.41 7.66 -6.67
N GLY A 109 11.78 6.49 -6.15
CA GLY A 109 12.05 5.30 -6.95
C GLY A 109 10.76 4.61 -7.45
N LEU A 110 9.70 4.63 -6.63
CA LEU A 110 8.42 4.01 -6.97
C LEU A 110 7.63 4.80 -8.03
N CYS A 111 7.64 6.13 -7.96
CA CYS A 111 6.74 6.98 -8.74
C CYS A 111 6.83 6.76 -10.27
N PRO A 112 8.03 6.71 -10.89
CA PRO A 112 8.16 6.40 -12.32
C PRO A 112 7.55 5.05 -12.70
N LEU A 113 7.72 4.04 -11.83
CA LEU A 113 7.24 2.68 -12.06
C LEU A 113 5.73 2.57 -11.88
N GLU A 114 5.14 3.32 -10.94
CA GLU A 114 3.67 3.44 -10.84
C GLU A 114 3.07 4.16 -12.06
N ALA A 115 3.68 5.24 -12.55
CA ALA A 115 3.21 5.95 -13.74
C ALA A 115 3.19 5.01 -14.97
N VAL A 116 4.29 4.29 -15.21
CA VAL A 116 4.41 3.32 -16.29
C VAL A 116 3.45 2.13 -16.09
N LYS A 117 3.32 1.61 -14.86
CA LYS A 117 2.37 0.55 -14.52
C LYS A 117 0.95 0.94 -14.93
N VAL A 118 0.47 2.10 -14.48
CA VAL A 118 -0.89 2.55 -14.77
C VAL A 118 -1.11 2.67 -16.28
N ARG A 119 -0.15 3.22 -17.03
CA ARG A 119 -0.26 3.33 -18.49
C ARG A 119 -0.33 1.97 -19.19
N ILE A 120 0.54 1.03 -18.81
CA ILE A 120 0.54 -0.36 -19.32
C ILE A 120 -0.79 -1.07 -19.02
N GLN A 121 -1.33 -0.85 -17.82
CA GLN A 121 -2.55 -1.52 -17.36
C GLN A 121 -3.82 -0.96 -18.01
N THR A 122 -3.82 0.28 -18.49
CA THR A 122 -5.03 0.98 -18.95
C THR A 122 -5.15 1.13 -20.47
N SER A 123 -4.10 0.75 -21.20
CA SER A 123 -4.02 0.93 -22.64
C SER A 123 -3.11 -0.11 -23.32
N SER A 124 -3.16 -0.18 -24.64
CA SER A 124 -2.29 -0.98 -25.50
C SER A 124 -0.85 -0.42 -25.64
N PHE A 125 -0.43 0.44 -24.70
CA PHE A 125 0.80 1.21 -24.76
C PHE A 125 2.09 0.37 -24.82
N ALA A 126 2.18 -0.64 -23.97
CA ALA A 126 3.35 -1.50 -23.87
C ALA A 126 2.99 -2.86 -23.26
N ASN A 127 3.87 -3.85 -23.48
CA ASN A 127 3.72 -5.21 -22.99
C ASN A 127 4.30 -5.39 -21.59
N GLY A 128 5.32 -4.60 -21.21
CA GLY A 128 6.00 -4.71 -19.93
C GLY A 128 6.82 -3.47 -19.58
N LEU A 129 7.67 -3.63 -18.56
CA LEU A 129 8.51 -2.53 -18.09
C LEU A 129 9.61 -2.15 -19.11
N SER A 130 10.20 -3.15 -19.78
CA SER A 130 11.33 -2.98 -20.69
C SER A 130 11.00 -2.13 -21.92
N ASP A 131 9.79 -2.27 -22.47
CA ASP A 131 9.30 -1.43 -23.56
C ASP A 131 8.48 -0.23 -23.08
N GLY A 132 7.79 -0.35 -21.93
CA GLY A 132 6.93 0.70 -21.41
C GLY A 132 7.67 1.91 -20.83
N LEU A 133 8.75 1.71 -20.07
CA LEU A 133 9.50 2.82 -19.48
C LEU A 133 10.15 3.75 -20.54
N PRO A 134 10.90 3.25 -21.54
CA PRO A 134 11.51 4.12 -22.54
C PRO A 134 10.47 4.84 -23.40
N LYS A 135 9.37 4.16 -23.79
CA LYS A 135 8.25 4.80 -24.50
C LYS A 135 7.62 5.91 -23.66
N PHE A 136 7.41 5.68 -22.37
CA PHE A 136 6.71 6.65 -21.51
C PHE A 136 7.56 7.89 -21.33
N TYR A 137 8.86 7.68 -21.13
CA TYR A 137 9.83 8.76 -21.06
C TYR A 137 9.89 9.58 -22.34
N ALA A 138 9.87 8.93 -23.51
CA ALA A 138 9.87 9.63 -24.80
C ALA A 138 8.61 10.48 -25.01
N GLU A 139 7.43 10.02 -24.57
CA GLU A 139 6.18 10.75 -24.73
C GLU A 139 5.96 11.88 -23.70
N ASN A 140 6.31 11.64 -22.43
CA ASN A 140 5.90 12.52 -21.31
C ASN A 140 7.09 13.16 -20.57
N GLY A 141 8.31 12.77 -20.92
CA GLY A 141 9.55 13.23 -20.29
C GLY A 141 9.65 12.91 -18.79
N LEU A 142 10.63 13.54 -18.13
CA LEU A 142 10.81 13.44 -16.68
C LEU A 142 9.60 13.95 -15.90
N ARG A 143 8.96 15.02 -16.37
CA ARG A 143 7.81 15.63 -15.69
C ARG A 143 6.63 14.67 -15.62
N GLY A 144 6.40 13.88 -16.66
CA GLY A 144 5.35 12.85 -16.68
C GLY A 144 5.60 11.73 -15.67
N LEU A 145 6.85 11.29 -15.51
CA LEU A 145 7.20 10.21 -14.58
C LEU A 145 6.94 10.59 -13.11
N TYR A 146 7.06 11.88 -12.77
CA TYR A 146 6.90 12.39 -11.40
C TYR A 146 5.60 13.18 -11.17
N ALA A 147 4.70 13.25 -12.16
CA ALA A 147 3.45 13.99 -12.04
C ALA A 147 2.56 13.48 -10.90
N GLY A 148 2.69 12.19 -10.53
CA GLY A 148 1.95 11.55 -9.44
C GLY A 148 2.64 11.59 -8.07
N LEU A 149 3.81 12.21 -7.93
CA LEU A 149 4.64 12.11 -6.73
C LEU A 149 3.97 12.72 -5.48
N ILE A 150 3.38 13.90 -5.62
CA ILE A 150 2.70 14.58 -4.50
C ILE A 150 1.48 13.77 -4.03
N PRO A 151 0.54 13.36 -4.91
CA PRO A 151 -0.55 12.46 -4.51
C PRO A 151 -0.06 11.14 -3.89
N LEU A 152 1.06 10.61 -4.38
CA LEU A 152 1.67 9.40 -3.84
C LEU A 152 2.11 9.62 -2.38
N TRP A 153 2.86 10.68 -2.09
CA TRP A 153 3.29 11.02 -0.74
C TRP A 153 2.13 11.27 0.22
N CYS A 154 1.11 12.01 -0.21
CA CYS A 154 -0.09 12.26 0.60
C CYS A 154 -0.78 10.97 1.05
N ARG A 155 -0.64 9.88 0.29
CA ARG A 155 -1.19 8.57 0.60
C ARG A 155 -0.22 7.70 1.40
N GLN A 156 1.03 7.60 0.96
CA GLN A 156 1.99 6.62 1.47
C GLN A 156 2.66 7.04 2.77
N VAL A 157 2.98 8.33 2.92
CA VAL A 157 3.68 8.83 4.11
C VAL A 157 2.81 8.65 5.37
N PRO A 158 1.54 9.10 5.41
CA PRO A 158 0.72 8.89 6.61
C PRO A 158 0.51 7.41 6.93
N TYR A 159 0.25 6.59 5.92
CA TYR A 159 0.09 5.15 6.08
C TYR A 159 1.34 4.51 6.71
N THR A 160 2.52 4.90 6.23
CA THR A 160 3.80 4.36 6.68
C THR A 160 4.13 4.79 8.10
N VAL A 161 3.97 6.07 8.41
CA VAL A 161 4.21 6.62 9.75
C VAL A 161 3.33 5.92 10.77
N THR A 162 2.01 5.81 10.52
CA THR A 162 1.09 5.12 11.43
C THR A 162 1.49 3.66 11.62
N LYS A 163 1.83 2.96 10.54
CA LYS A 163 2.21 1.54 10.59
C LYS A 163 3.46 1.31 11.43
N PHE A 164 4.51 2.11 11.23
CA PHE A 164 5.78 1.95 11.94
C PHE A 164 5.66 2.32 13.42
N VAL A 165 5.03 3.45 13.74
CA VAL A 165 4.82 3.88 15.13
C VAL A 165 3.94 2.87 15.90
N ALA A 166 2.86 2.40 15.29
CA ALA A 166 1.99 1.40 15.91
C ALA A 166 2.75 0.08 16.14
N PHE A 167 3.50 -0.38 15.14
CA PHE A 167 4.29 -1.60 15.26
C PHE A 167 5.31 -1.54 16.39
N GLU A 168 6.10 -0.46 16.48
CA GLU A 168 7.15 -0.32 17.50
C GLU A 168 6.56 -0.35 18.91
N ARG A 169 5.48 0.40 19.17
CA ARG A 169 4.80 0.39 20.48
C ARG A 169 4.21 -0.98 20.83
N ILE A 170 3.55 -1.63 19.87
CA ILE A 170 2.93 -2.94 20.12
C ILE A 170 3.97 -4.03 20.33
N ALA A 171 5.08 -3.98 19.57
CA ALA A 171 6.17 -4.92 19.75
C ALA A 171 6.79 -4.78 21.13
N GLU A 172 7.09 -3.55 21.55
CA GLU A 172 7.65 -3.27 22.87
C GLU A 172 6.76 -3.78 24.02
N GLU A 173 5.46 -3.49 23.98
CA GLU A 173 4.53 -3.97 25.00
C GLU A 173 4.44 -5.49 25.02
N LEU A 174 4.46 -6.15 23.85
CA LEU A 174 4.50 -7.61 23.78
C LEU A 174 5.81 -8.20 24.32
N TYR A 175 6.95 -7.54 24.10
CA TYR A 175 8.22 -7.96 24.70
C TYR A 175 8.23 -7.77 26.22
N LYS A 176 7.61 -6.71 26.76
CA LYS A 176 7.45 -6.51 28.22
C LYS A 176 6.56 -7.56 28.87
N LEU A 177 5.54 -8.04 28.16
CA LEU A 177 4.64 -9.10 28.61
C LEU A 177 5.26 -10.50 28.51
N SER A 178 6.38 -10.65 27.79
CA SER A 178 7.09 -11.92 27.67
C SER A 178 7.80 -12.25 28.99
N PRO A 179 7.69 -13.50 29.50
CA PRO A 179 8.39 -13.93 30.71
C PRO A 179 9.91 -14.03 30.55
N ARG A 180 10.43 -13.96 29.31
CA ARG A 180 11.86 -14.00 29.00
C ARG A 180 12.30 -12.71 28.32
N LYS A 181 13.48 -12.21 28.69
CA LYS A 181 14.12 -11.07 28.03
C LYS A 181 14.48 -11.44 26.60
N LYS A 182 14.43 -10.44 25.69
CA LYS A 182 14.69 -10.61 24.25
C LYS A 182 15.98 -11.38 23.95
N ASP A 183 17.03 -11.16 24.74
CA ASP A 183 18.35 -11.77 24.55
C ASP A 183 18.41 -13.25 24.93
N GLU A 184 17.44 -13.73 25.71
CA GLU A 184 17.31 -15.14 26.14
C GLU A 184 16.34 -15.93 25.24
N MET A 185 15.66 -15.25 24.32
CA MET A 185 14.67 -15.87 23.44
C MET A 185 15.32 -16.51 22.23
N ASN A 186 14.87 -17.71 21.87
CA ASN A 186 15.29 -18.34 20.63
C ASN A 186 14.73 -17.59 19.41
N LYS A 187 15.40 -17.73 18.26
CA LYS A 187 15.03 -17.03 17.01
C LYS A 187 13.55 -17.22 16.63
N LEU A 188 12.99 -18.40 16.86
CA LEU A 188 11.59 -18.69 16.57
C LEU A 188 10.62 -17.92 17.49
N GLU A 189 10.97 -17.74 18.77
CA GLU A 189 10.17 -16.96 19.71
C GLU A 189 10.22 -15.45 19.38
N GLN A 190 11.39 -14.93 18.99
CA GLN A 190 11.49 -13.53 18.54
C GLN A 190 10.68 -13.29 17.25
N MET A 191 10.74 -14.22 16.30
CA MET A 191 9.97 -14.14 15.05
C MET A 191 8.45 -14.26 15.28
N SER A 192 8.01 -15.08 16.24
CA SER A 192 6.59 -15.20 16.59
C SER A 192 6.04 -13.93 17.25
N ILE A 193 6.84 -13.29 18.12
CA ILE A 193 6.50 -11.97 18.68
C ILE A 193 6.36 -10.96 17.54
N ILE A 194 7.36 -10.82 16.66
CA ILE A 194 7.32 -9.86 15.55
C ILE A 194 6.13 -10.07 14.62
N PHE A 195 5.80 -11.33 14.32
CA PHE A 195 4.61 -11.66 13.53
C PHE A 195 3.34 -11.20 14.24
N THR A 196 3.20 -11.53 15.53
CA THR A 196 2.03 -11.17 16.36
C THR A 196 1.91 -9.66 16.53
N SER A 197 3.01 -8.96 16.79
CA SER A 197 3.08 -7.50 16.85
C SER A 197 2.68 -6.88 15.52
N GLY A 198 3.16 -7.43 14.40
CA GLY A 198 2.78 -7.02 13.06
C GLY A 198 1.28 -7.21 12.79
N TYR A 199 0.70 -8.33 13.23
CA TYR A 199 -0.72 -8.60 13.08
C TYR A 199 -1.57 -7.61 13.88
N ILE A 200 -1.27 -7.43 15.17
CA ILE A 200 -1.98 -6.50 16.05
C ILE A 200 -1.83 -5.06 15.56
N ALA A 201 -0.63 -4.64 15.13
CA ALA A 201 -0.42 -3.34 14.52
C ALA A 201 -1.26 -3.14 13.26
N GLY A 202 -1.41 -4.19 12.45
CA GLY A 202 -2.31 -4.18 11.30
C GLY A 202 -3.79 -4.04 11.68
N ILE A 203 -4.24 -4.61 12.82
CA ILE A 203 -5.60 -4.40 13.36
C ILE A 203 -5.81 -2.93 13.71
N PHE A 204 -4.89 -2.32 14.49
CA PHE A 204 -4.99 -0.91 14.85
C PHE A 204 -4.96 0.00 13.62
N CYS A 205 -4.08 -0.28 12.66
CA CYS A 205 -4.01 0.44 11.40
C CYS A 205 -5.33 0.30 10.62
N ALA A 206 -5.94 -0.88 10.61
CA ALA A 206 -7.23 -1.10 9.96
C ALA A 206 -8.33 -0.27 10.64
N ILE A 207 -8.43 -0.29 11.97
CA ILE A 207 -9.43 0.47 12.73
C ILE A 207 -9.30 1.97 12.48
N ILE A 208 -8.09 2.52 12.56
CA ILE A 208 -7.85 3.96 12.39
C ILE A 208 -8.11 4.41 10.94
N SER A 209 -7.67 3.62 9.96
CA SER A 209 -7.78 3.99 8.55
C SER A 209 -9.14 3.70 7.91
N ASN A 210 -9.97 2.85 8.53
CA ASN A 210 -11.20 2.35 7.92
C ASN A 210 -12.22 3.46 7.59
N PRO A 211 -12.52 4.43 8.48
CA PRO A 211 -13.46 5.50 8.14
C PRO A 211 -13.03 6.32 6.92
N ALA A 212 -11.74 6.67 6.84
CA ALA A 212 -11.18 7.43 5.72
C ALA A 212 -11.24 6.62 4.41
N ASP A 213 -10.93 5.32 4.48
CA ASP A 213 -10.96 4.43 3.32
C ASP A 213 -12.38 4.24 2.76
N VAL A 214 -13.37 4.00 3.63
CA VAL A 214 -14.78 3.91 3.23
C VAL A 214 -15.23 5.22 2.57
N MET A 215 -14.82 6.36 3.13
CA MET A 215 -15.16 7.67 2.59
C MET A 215 -14.57 7.88 1.19
N VAL A 216 -13.26 7.64 1.01
CA VAL A 216 -12.58 7.79 -0.29
C VAL A 216 -13.17 6.84 -1.34
N SER A 217 -13.46 5.59 -0.95
CA SER A 217 -14.09 4.61 -1.84
C SER A 217 -15.47 5.08 -2.32
N LYS A 218 -16.29 5.65 -1.42
CA LYS A 218 -17.62 6.17 -1.76
C LYS A 218 -17.55 7.45 -2.60
N ILE A 219 -16.59 8.33 -2.34
CA ILE A 219 -16.34 9.53 -3.17
C ILE A 219 -16.03 9.12 -4.61
N ASN A 220 -15.20 8.09 -4.80
CA ASN A 220 -14.84 7.60 -6.13
C ASN A 220 -15.98 6.89 -6.86
N GLN A 221 -17.02 6.42 -6.14
CA GLN A 221 -18.24 5.83 -6.73
C GLN A 221 -19.31 6.89 -7.04
N LEU A 222 -19.17 8.10 -6.51
CA LEU A 222 -20.12 9.19 -6.71
C LEU A 222 -19.77 10.02 -7.94
N ASN A 223 -20.56 9.82 -8.99
CA ASN A 223 -20.56 10.66 -10.19
C ASN A 223 -21.27 11.99 -9.93
N MET A 224 -20.71 12.82 -9.04
CA MET A 224 -21.21 14.16 -8.73
C MET A 224 -20.10 15.18 -8.92
N ASN A 225 -20.40 16.29 -9.61
CA ASN A 225 -19.51 17.44 -9.67
C ASN A 225 -19.73 18.30 -8.41
N GLY A 226 -18.66 18.65 -7.71
CA GLY A 226 -18.75 19.38 -6.44
C GLY A 226 -17.47 19.29 -5.63
N ASN A 227 -17.33 20.15 -4.62
CA ASN A 227 -16.14 20.18 -3.77
C ASN A 227 -16.08 18.92 -2.88
N ILE A 228 -14.89 18.52 -2.42
CA ILE A 228 -14.69 17.26 -1.67
C ILE A 228 -15.54 17.22 -0.38
N LEU A 229 -15.69 18.37 0.27
CA LEU A 229 -16.52 18.54 1.47
C LEU A 229 -18.00 18.29 1.20
N GLU A 230 -18.49 18.68 0.03
CA GLU A 230 -19.87 18.49 -0.38
C GLU A 230 -20.15 17.02 -0.69
N LYS A 231 -19.20 16.34 -1.37
CA LYS A 231 -19.25 14.89 -1.60
C LYS A 231 -19.27 14.12 -0.28
N ILE A 232 -18.38 14.47 0.67
CA ILE A 232 -18.34 13.85 2.00
C ILE A 232 -19.67 14.04 2.72
N ARG A 233 -20.22 15.26 2.71
CA ARG A 233 -21.51 15.57 3.33
C ARG A 233 -22.61 14.70 2.72
N VAL A 234 -22.75 14.69 1.40
CA VAL A 234 -23.77 13.90 0.70
C VAL A 234 -23.64 12.39 0.99
N ILE A 235 -22.42 11.85 1.07
CA ILE A 235 -22.19 10.45 1.45
C ILE A 235 -22.65 10.18 2.88
N TYR A 236 -22.27 11.06 3.80
CA TYR A 236 -22.46 10.89 5.22
C TYR A 236 -23.94 11.10 5.63
N SER A 237 -24.54 12.21 5.22
CA SER A 237 -25.92 12.58 5.56
C SER A 237 -26.96 12.01 4.60
N GLY A 238 -26.57 11.70 3.37
CA GLY A 238 -27.49 11.29 2.30
C GLY A 238 -28.05 12.48 1.53
N THR A 239 -28.79 12.17 0.48
CA THR A 239 -29.65 13.12 -0.24
C THR A 239 -31.10 12.90 0.16
N GLY A 240 -32.01 13.84 -0.17
CA GLY A 240 -33.44 13.68 0.10
C GLY A 240 -34.06 12.37 -0.45
N GLU A 241 -33.42 11.75 -1.44
CA GLU A 241 -33.85 10.48 -2.06
C GLU A 241 -33.16 9.23 -1.47
N LYS A 242 -31.98 9.36 -0.85
CA LYS A 242 -31.19 8.22 -0.36
C LYS A 242 -30.58 8.52 1.01
N ARG A 243 -30.87 7.64 1.97
CA ARG A 243 -30.27 7.70 3.31
C ARG A 243 -28.75 7.58 3.21
N GLY A 244 -28.04 8.50 3.88
CA GLY A 244 -26.58 8.50 3.96
C GLY A 244 -26.04 7.29 4.71
N ILE A 245 -24.73 7.06 4.59
CA ILE A 245 -24.08 5.93 5.27
C ILE A 245 -24.03 6.14 6.79
N GLY A 246 -24.03 7.39 7.26
CA GLY A 246 -23.89 7.77 8.67
C GLY A 246 -22.61 7.22 9.33
N PHE A 247 -22.51 7.35 10.65
CA PHE A 247 -21.35 6.86 11.40
C PHE A 247 -21.19 5.34 11.32
N ALA A 248 -22.29 4.58 11.46
CA ALA A 248 -22.25 3.11 11.37
C ALA A 248 -21.79 2.61 9.99
N GLY A 249 -22.09 3.35 8.92
CA GLY A 249 -21.66 3.00 7.57
C GLY A 249 -20.17 3.16 7.32
N LEU A 250 -19.47 4.03 8.07
CA LEU A 250 -18.02 4.18 8.02
C LEU A 250 -17.27 2.92 8.47
N TRP A 251 -17.93 2.06 9.25
CA TRP A 251 -17.35 0.84 9.81
C TRP A 251 -17.62 -0.41 8.97
N LYS A 252 -18.36 -0.29 7.86
CA LYS A 252 -18.62 -1.41 6.95
C LYS A 252 -17.32 -1.91 6.31
N GLY A 253 -17.08 -3.21 6.40
CA GLY A 253 -15.89 -3.85 5.84
C GLY A 253 -14.68 -3.92 6.77
N LEU A 254 -14.79 -3.43 8.01
CA LEU A 254 -13.69 -3.44 8.98
C LEU A 254 -13.14 -4.86 9.23
N GLY A 255 -14.00 -5.87 9.41
CA GLY A 255 -13.55 -7.25 9.64
C GLY A 255 -12.70 -7.81 8.50
N THR A 256 -13.12 -7.57 7.25
CA THR A 256 -12.33 -7.97 6.07
C THR A 256 -11.00 -7.22 6.00
N ARG A 257 -10.99 -5.93 6.35
CA ARG A 257 -9.75 -5.13 6.40
C ARG A 257 -8.81 -5.59 7.49
N ILE A 258 -9.32 -5.99 8.66
CA ILE A 258 -8.52 -6.53 9.75
C ILE A 258 -7.75 -7.76 9.27
N ILE A 259 -8.43 -8.72 8.64
CA ILE A 259 -7.79 -9.93 8.13
C ILE A 259 -6.75 -9.57 7.06
N MET A 260 -7.11 -8.70 6.12
CA MET A 260 -6.22 -8.34 4.99
C MET A 260 -4.99 -7.55 5.45
N ILE A 261 -5.19 -6.43 6.15
CA ILE A 261 -4.12 -5.52 6.58
C ILE A 261 -3.31 -6.15 7.72
N GLY A 262 -3.97 -6.85 8.65
CA GLY A 262 -3.32 -7.63 9.71
C GLY A 262 -2.35 -8.64 9.13
N THR A 263 -2.82 -9.53 8.26
CA THR A 263 -1.98 -10.58 7.67
C THR A 263 -0.87 -9.99 6.80
N LEU A 264 -1.18 -8.98 5.98
CA LEU A 264 -0.18 -8.34 5.12
C LEU A 264 0.92 -7.66 5.95
N THR A 265 0.55 -6.96 7.02
CA THR A 265 1.49 -6.29 7.91
C THR A 265 2.34 -7.29 8.69
N ALA A 266 1.72 -8.35 9.21
CA ALA A 266 2.42 -9.44 9.90
C ALA A 266 3.48 -10.10 8.99
N LEU A 267 3.11 -10.43 7.75
CA LEU A 267 4.04 -11.00 6.77
C LEU A 267 5.19 -10.05 6.42
N GLN A 268 4.90 -8.75 6.23
CA GLN A 268 5.94 -7.77 5.93
C GLN A 268 6.96 -7.65 7.07
N TRP A 269 6.49 -7.59 8.32
CA TRP A 269 7.37 -7.53 9.49
C TRP A 269 8.10 -8.85 9.74
N PHE A 270 7.46 -9.99 9.51
CA PHE A 270 8.10 -11.30 9.61
C PHE A 270 9.23 -11.47 8.59
N LEU A 271 9.01 -11.10 7.33
CA LEU A 271 10.05 -11.12 6.31
C LEU A 271 11.19 -10.16 6.66
N TYR A 272 10.85 -8.97 7.16
CA TYR A 272 11.84 -7.99 7.57
C TYR A 272 12.69 -8.47 8.77
N GLY A 273 12.03 -9.00 9.80
CA GLY A 273 12.70 -9.59 10.97
C GLY A 273 13.54 -10.80 10.60
N GLY A 274 13.01 -11.69 9.75
CA GLY A 274 13.72 -12.86 9.26
C GLY A 274 14.98 -12.48 8.48
N PHE A 275 14.89 -11.48 7.61
CA PHE A 275 16.05 -10.93 6.91
C PHE A 275 17.11 -10.43 7.91
N LYS A 276 16.72 -9.61 8.90
CA LYS A 276 17.64 -9.12 9.94
C LYS A 276 18.33 -10.26 10.69
N VAL A 277 17.60 -11.30 11.08
CA VAL A 277 18.15 -12.48 11.77
C VAL A 277 19.15 -13.24 10.88
N ILE A 278 18.90 -13.36 9.58
CA ILE A 278 19.80 -14.02 8.63
C ILE A 278 21.12 -13.23 8.50
N VAL A 279 21.05 -11.90 8.45
CA VAL A 279 22.24 -11.05 8.31
C VAL A 279 22.91 -10.68 9.64
N GLY A 280 22.45 -11.25 10.76
CA GLY A 280 23.04 -11.03 12.08
C GLY A 280 22.69 -9.69 12.75
N LEU A 281 21.65 -9.00 12.27
CA LEU A 281 21.17 -7.75 12.85
C LEU A 281 20.11 -7.99 13.95
N PRO A 282 20.00 -7.08 14.93
CA PRO A 282 18.98 -7.18 15.97
C PRO A 282 17.58 -7.07 15.39
N THR A 283 16.70 -7.91 15.92
CA THR A 283 15.29 -7.95 15.52
C THR A 283 14.57 -6.63 15.84
N PRO A 284 13.67 -6.17 14.96
CA PRO A 284 12.93 -4.92 15.17
C PRO A 284 11.97 -5.02 16.37
N GLY A 285 11.67 -3.88 17.00
CA GLY A 285 10.63 -3.79 18.02
C GLY A 285 11.03 -4.13 19.46
N GLY A 286 12.31 -4.11 19.82
CA GLY A 286 12.74 -4.20 21.23
C GLY A 286 13.68 -3.07 21.59
N GLU A 287 13.75 -2.72 22.89
CA GLU A 287 14.68 -1.73 23.41
C GLU A 287 16.12 -2.10 23.03
N HIS A 288 16.87 -1.09 22.60
CA HIS A 288 18.32 -1.12 22.46
C HIS A 288 18.93 -0.56 23.74
#